data_AF-A0ABC9QUR3-F1
#
_entry.id   AF-A0ABC9QUR3-F1
#
_cell.length_a   1.000
_cell.length_b   1.000
_cell.length_c   1.000
_cell.angle_alpha   90.00
_cell.angle_beta   90.00
_cell.angle_gamma   90.00
#
_symmetry.space_group_name_H-M   'P 1'
#
loop_
_entity.id
_entity.type
_entity.pdbx_description
1 polymer ?
#
loop_
_entity_poly.entity_id
_entity_poly.type
_entity_poly.pdbx_seq_one_letter_code
_entity_poly.pdbx_strand_id
1 'polypeptide(L)'
;MEQAIKKLTNEEVMFEGLLTKLDNPSFIEKFAGNPEEAFKEAGLNITLGEFTDLLSKNQNLYNSIIEKVSMQIDVSQLAYATSSACK
;
A
#
# COMPACT_ATOMS: atom_id res chain seq x y z
N MET A 1 -14.19 -11.06 -25.81
CA MET A 1 -13.50 -10.89 -24.50
C MET A 1 -13.64 -9.43 -24.12
N GLU A 2 -14.72 -9.08 -23.44
CA GLU A 2 -14.89 -7.74 -22.86
C GLU A 2 -13.88 -7.61 -21.73
N GLN A 3 -12.84 -6.79 -21.95
CA GLN A 3 -12.01 -6.31 -20.86
C GLN A 3 -12.91 -5.42 -20.00
N ALA A 4 -13.26 -5.88 -18.80
CA ALA A 4 -13.83 -5.04 -17.78
C ALA A 4 -12.80 -3.96 -17.44
N ILE A 5 -12.88 -2.82 -18.11
CA ILE A 5 -12.19 -1.60 -17.71
C ILE A 5 -12.82 -1.23 -16.36
N LYS A 6 -12.22 -1.71 -15.27
CA LYS A 6 -12.55 -1.32 -13.92
C LYS A 6 -12.27 0.18 -13.87
N LYS A 7 -13.31 1.01 -14.06
CA LYS A 7 -13.22 2.46 -13.92
C LYS A 7 -12.75 2.70 -12.49
N LEU A 8 -11.48 3.06 -12.33
CA LEU A 8 -10.94 3.52 -11.07
C LEU A 8 -11.86 4.64 -10.60
N THR A 9 -12.38 4.49 -9.39
CA THR A 9 -13.15 5.55 -8.73
C THR A 9 -12.24 6.78 -8.55
N ASN A 10 -12.79 8.00 -8.51
CA ASN A 10 -11.97 9.22 -8.33
C ASN A 10 -11.05 9.13 -7.10
N GLU A 11 -11.44 8.37 -6.09
CA GLU A 11 -10.63 8.08 -4.91
C GLU A 11 -9.45 7.15 -5.24
N GLU A 12 -9.63 6.09 -6.01
CA GLU A 12 -8.51 5.23 -6.44
C GLU A 12 -7.48 5.99 -7.29
N VAL A 13 -7.92 6.99 -8.06
CA VAL A 13 -7.00 7.89 -8.80
C VAL A 13 -6.21 8.80 -7.85
N MET A 14 -6.85 9.32 -6.79
CA MET A 14 -6.12 10.09 -5.76
C MET A 14 -5.05 9.22 -5.08
N PHE A 15 -5.35 7.95 -4.82
CA PHE A 15 -4.45 7.03 -4.11
C PHE A 15 -3.48 6.28 -5.03
N GLU A 16 -3.51 6.47 -6.34
CA GLU A 16 -2.64 5.77 -7.31
C GLU A 16 -1.15 5.94 -6.96
N GLY A 17 -0.74 7.15 -6.61
CA GLY A 17 0.64 7.45 -6.18
C GLY A 17 1.04 6.67 -4.93
N LEU A 18 0.13 6.54 -3.95
CA LEU A 18 0.37 5.77 -2.73
C LEU A 18 0.43 4.27 -3.04
N LEU A 19 -0.53 3.76 -3.80
CA LEU A 19 -0.61 2.35 -4.18
C LEU A 19 0.61 1.90 -4.99
N THR A 20 1.14 2.76 -5.85
CA THR A 20 2.37 2.49 -6.61
C THR A 20 3.59 2.45 -5.68
N LYS A 21 3.66 3.37 -4.71
CA LYS A 21 4.78 3.40 -3.76
C LYS A 21 4.75 2.25 -2.76
N LEU A 22 3.57 1.75 -2.42
CA LEU A 22 3.40 0.57 -1.57
C LEU A 22 3.95 -0.74 -2.20
N ASP A 23 4.29 -0.75 -3.49
CA ASP A 23 5.05 -1.87 -4.08
C ASP A 23 6.54 -1.87 -3.68
N ASN A 24 7.04 -0.79 -3.05
CA ASN A 24 8.41 -0.67 -2.57
C ASN A 24 8.50 -0.99 -1.05
N PRO A 25 9.23 -2.04 -0.65
CA PRO A 25 9.39 -2.42 0.76
C PRO A 25 9.91 -1.30 1.66
N SER A 26 10.89 -0.52 1.19
CA SER A 26 11.46 0.59 1.98
C SER A 26 10.46 1.72 2.19
N PHE A 27 9.52 1.89 1.25
CA PHE A 27 8.43 2.82 1.42
C PHE A 27 7.40 2.31 2.44
N ILE A 28 7.13 1.00 2.49
CA ILE A 28 6.25 0.42 3.53
C ILE A 28 6.82 0.65 4.93
N GLU A 29 8.13 0.46 5.12
CA GLU A 29 8.77 0.76 6.41
C GLU A 29 8.60 2.23 6.79
N LYS A 30 8.80 3.14 5.83
CA LYS A 30 8.57 4.58 6.01
C LYS A 30 7.11 4.89 6.31
N PHE A 31 6.19 4.22 5.62
CA PHE A 31 4.76 4.36 5.80
C PHE A 31 4.31 3.92 7.20
N ALA A 32 4.87 2.82 7.72
CA ALA A 32 4.61 2.34 9.07
C ALA A 32 5.22 3.25 10.16
N GLY A 33 6.40 3.83 9.90
CA GLY A 33 7.10 4.68 10.86
C GLY A 33 6.64 6.15 10.88
N ASN A 34 6.31 6.72 9.72
CA ASN A 34 5.86 8.10 9.56
C ASN A 34 4.87 8.23 8.38
N PRO A 35 3.59 7.86 8.61
CA PRO A 35 2.58 7.81 7.55
C PRO A 35 2.34 9.18 6.90
N GLU A 36 2.41 10.28 7.66
CA GLU A 36 2.18 11.64 7.12
C GLU A 36 3.25 12.06 6.11
N GLU A 37 4.51 11.72 6.38
CA GLU A 37 5.60 11.99 5.44
C GLU A 37 5.50 11.08 4.21
N ALA A 38 5.08 9.83 4.40
CA ALA A 38 4.84 8.89 3.30
C ALA A 38 3.68 9.36 2.40
N PHE A 39 2.60 9.90 2.95
CA PHE A 39 1.51 10.51 2.17
C PHE A 39 2.02 11.67 1.32
N LYS A 40 2.77 12.61 1.92
CA LYS A 40 3.35 13.75 1.18
C LYS A 40 4.25 13.28 0.04
N GLU A 41 5.07 12.26 0.29
CA GLU A 41 5.95 11.68 -0.72
C GLU A 41 5.18 10.97 -1.84
N ALA A 42 3.99 10.44 -1.53
CA ALA A 42 3.06 9.86 -2.49
C ALA A 42 2.19 10.91 -3.22
N GLY A 43 2.41 12.21 -2.97
CA GLY A 43 1.64 13.30 -3.57
C GLY A 43 0.28 13.53 -2.89
N LEU A 44 0.05 12.93 -1.74
CA LEU A 44 -1.16 13.09 -0.94
C LEU A 44 -0.92 14.11 0.16
N ASN A 45 -1.75 15.15 0.20
CA ASN A 45 -1.75 16.10 1.31
C ASN A 45 -2.93 15.81 2.24
N ILE A 46 -2.90 14.63 2.86
CA ILE A 46 -3.92 14.15 3.80
C ILE A 46 -3.27 13.79 5.14
N THR A 47 -4.05 13.91 6.20
CA THR A 47 -3.67 13.43 7.53
C THR A 47 -3.92 11.94 7.68
N LEU A 48 -3.30 11.32 8.69
CA LEU A 48 -3.60 9.92 9.04
C LEU A 48 -5.09 9.73 9.37
N GLY A 49 -5.71 10.70 10.03
CA GLY A 49 -7.14 10.67 10.36
C GLY A 49 -8.01 10.61 9.11
N GLU A 50 -7.78 11.50 8.14
CA GLU A 50 -8.49 11.51 6.86
C GLU A 50 -8.26 10.22 6.07
N PHE A 51 -7.03 9.70 6.08
CA PHE A 51 -6.72 8.42 5.46
C PHE A 51 -7.52 7.27 6.09
N THR A 52 -7.57 7.17 7.43
CA THR A 52 -8.34 6.13 8.11
C THR A 52 -9.84 6.26 7.90
N ASP A 53 -10.37 7.49 7.84
CA ASP A 53 -11.77 7.76 7.54
C ASP A 53 -12.12 7.32 6.11
N LEU A 54 -11.25 7.60 5.14
CA LEU A 54 -11.40 7.15 3.75
C LEU A 54 -11.32 5.62 3.63
N LEU A 55 -10.41 4.96 4.36
CA LEU A 55 -10.36 3.49 4.40
C LEU A 55 -11.64 2.87 4.97
N SER A 56 -12.24 3.50 5.97
CA SER A 56 -13.49 3.01 6.58
C SER A 56 -14.69 3.10 5.62
N LYS A 57 -14.66 4.07 4.70
CA LYS A 57 -15.71 4.34 3.71
C LYS A 57 -15.50 3.61 2.39
N ASN A 58 -14.25 3.30 2.05
CA ASN A 58 -13.87 2.70 0.78
C ASN A 58 -13.20 1.33 0.98
N GLN A 59 -14.04 0.29 1.03
CA GLN A 59 -13.57 -1.09 1.23
C GLN A 59 -12.64 -1.59 0.11
N ASN A 60 -12.80 -1.08 -1.12
CA ASN A 60 -11.91 -1.45 -2.23
C ASN A 60 -10.50 -0.89 -2.02
N LEU A 61 -10.40 0.38 -1.60
CA LEU A 61 -9.12 1.00 -1.25
C LEU A 61 -8.44 0.25 -0.10
N TYR A 62 -9.21 -0.10 0.94
CA TYR A 62 -8.71 -0.90 2.06
C TYR A 62 -8.13 -2.23 1.58
N ASN A 63 -8.88 -2.98 0.76
CA ASN A 63 -8.42 -4.27 0.24
C ASN A 63 -7.15 -4.13 -0.60
N SER A 64 -7.06 -3.13 -1.47
CA SER A 64 -5.88 -2.87 -2.31
C SER A 64 -4.63 -2.55 -1.49
N ILE A 65 -4.76 -1.78 -0.41
CA ILE A 65 -3.64 -1.45 0.48
C ILE A 65 -3.20 -2.68 1.28
N ILE A 66 -4.15 -3.42 1.84
CA ILE A 66 -3.85 -4.64 2.59
C ILE A 66 -3.19 -5.68 1.70
N GLU A 67 -3.65 -5.88 0.46
CA GLU A 67 -3.04 -6.79 -0.51
C GLU A 67 -1.56 -6.45 -0.74
N LYS A 68 -1.25 -5.18 -1.04
CA LYS A 68 0.13 -4.73 -1.30
C LYS A 68 1.03 -4.87 -0.08
N VAL A 69 0.55 -4.47 1.10
CA VAL A 69 1.30 -4.61 2.35
C VAL A 69 1.53 -6.09 2.69
N SER A 70 0.50 -6.93 2.54
CA SER A 70 0.57 -8.37 2.84
C SER A 70 1.53 -9.10 1.91
N MET A 71 1.52 -8.81 0.61
CA MET A 71 2.45 -9.40 -0.36
C MET A 71 3.92 -9.15 0.02
N GLN A 72 4.23 -7.98 0.58
CA GLN A 72 5.60 -7.66 0.99
C GLN A 72 5.99 -8.30 2.33
N ILE A 73 5.02 -8.52 3.24
CA ILE A 73 5.25 -9.28 4.47
C ILE A 73 5.53 -10.75 4.15
N ASP A 74 4.81 -11.34 3.20
CA ASP A 74 5.00 -12.73 2.77
C ASP A 74 6.40 -12.95 2.17
N VAL A 75 6.87 -12.01 1.32
CA VAL A 75 8.23 -12.04 0.76
C VAL A 75 9.30 -11.82 1.83
N SER A 76 9.06 -10.92 2.79
CA SER A 76 9.99 -10.63 3.88
C SER A 76 10.16 -11.82 4.85
N GLN A 77 9.09 -12.57 5.10
CA GLN A 77 9.15 -13.80 5.90
C GLN A 77 9.76 -14.97 5.12
N LEU A 78 9.53 -15.07 3.80
CA LEU A 78 10.15 -16.11 2.97
C LEU A 78 11.67 -15.91 2.80
N ALA A 79 12.13 -14.65 2.68
CA ALA A 79 13.55 -14.32 2.56
C ALA A 79 14.35 -14.61 3.85
N TYR A 80 13.69 -14.59 5.02
CA TYR A 80 14.32 -14.95 6.28
C TYR A 80 14.48 -16.48 6.45
N ALA A 81 13.60 -17.26 5.82
CA ALA A 81 13.59 -18.72 5.94
C ALA A 81 14.67 -19.42 5.08
N THR A 82 15.27 -18.75 4.09
CA THR A 82 16.28 -19.36 3.19
C THR A 82 17.73 -19.01 3.53
N SER A 83 17.98 -18.12 4.49
CA SER A 83 19.35 -17.73 4.92
C SER A 83 19.92 -18.57 6.08
N SER A 84 19.29 -19.69 6.44
CA SER A 84 19.76 -20.60 7.52
C SER A 84 20.01 -22.04 7.07
N ALA A 85 20.32 -22.26 5.79
CA ALA A 85 20.83 -23.53 5.29
C ALA A 85 22.22 -23.35 4.66
N CYS A 86 23.25 -23.28 5.51
CA CYS A 86 24.63 -23.75 5.30
C CYS A 86 25.50 -23.27 6.47
N LYS A 87 25.54 -24.06 7.54
CA LYS A 87 26.69 -24.17 8.43
C LYS A 87 27.15 -25.61 8.41
#